data_AF-A0A3M5FTV9-F1
#
_entry.id   AF-A0A3M5FTV9-F1
#
_cell.length_a   1.000
_cell.length_b   1.000
_cell.length_c   1.000
_cell.angle_alpha   90.00
_cell.angle_beta   90.00
_cell.angle_gamma   90.00
#
_symmetry.space_group_name_H-M   'P 1'
#
loop_
_entity.id
_entity.type
_entity.pdbx_description
1 polymer ?
#
loop_
_entity_poly.entity_id
_entity_poly.type
_entity_poly.pdbx_seq_one_letter_code
_entity_poly.pdbx_strand_id
1 'polypeptide(L)'
;MYLRVVPGLYYERLTEFAATSFFSESWSVGSEADRIGYRFKGGRALTFQPREQPFGAGSDPSNIVDSCYPIGSIQVPAGLEPIVLHRDAVSGGGYAMIGTVISADLDLIGQMQPNQKARFVAVTLEEALEARKSYKKKLACLSKLFPS
;
A
#
# COMPACT_ATOMS: atom_id res chain seq x y z
N MET A 1 -13.95 -3.91 2.83
CA MET A 1 -13.17 -4.60 1.76
C MET A 1 -11.80 -4.96 2.30
N TYR A 2 -11.17 -6.02 1.83
CA TYR A 2 -9.82 -6.43 2.27
C TYR A 2 -8.83 -6.22 1.13
N LEU A 3 -7.70 -5.58 1.45
CA LEU A 3 -6.61 -5.35 0.52
C LEU A 3 -5.38 -6.11 1.02
N ARG A 4 -4.93 -7.10 0.27
CA ARG A 4 -3.78 -7.93 0.66
C ARG A 4 -2.48 -7.19 0.38
N VAL A 5 -1.60 -7.19 1.37
CA VAL A 5 -0.34 -6.43 1.38
C VAL A 5 0.80 -7.37 1.73
N VAL A 6 1.85 -7.36 0.92
CA VAL A 6 3.13 -7.92 1.32
C VAL A 6 3.87 -6.85 2.13
N PRO A 7 4.21 -7.07 3.41
CA PRO A 7 4.99 -6.12 4.20
C PRO A 7 6.31 -5.76 3.50
N GLY A 8 6.68 -4.49 3.59
CA GLY A 8 7.81 -3.91 2.85
C GLY A 8 9.08 -3.83 3.68
N LEU A 9 10.17 -3.43 3.04
CA LEU A 9 11.48 -3.27 3.71
C LEU A 9 11.43 -2.31 4.90
N TYR A 10 10.60 -1.27 4.83
CA TYR A 10 10.46 -0.28 5.90
C TYR A 10 9.33 -0.61 6.87
N TYR A 11 8.71 -1.79 6.78
CA TYR A 11 7.71 -2.24 7.75
C TYR A 11 8.28 -2.27 9.18
N GLU A 12 9.48 -2.82 9.32
CA GLU A 12 10.21 -2.90 10.61
C GLU A 12 10.58 -1.54 11.19
N ARG A 13 10.40 -0.44 10.43
CA ARG A 13 10.57 0.91 10.96
C ARG A 13 9.37 1.36 11.78
N LEU A 14 8.21 0.73 11.66
CA LEU A 14 7.06 1.00 12.52
C LEU A 14 7.33 0.49 13.93
N THR A 15 6.72 1.15 14.92
CA THR A 15 6.59 0.53 16.24
C THR A 15 5.66 -0.68 16.15
N GLU A 16 5.83 -1.67 17.03
CA GLU A 16 4.99 -2.87 17.05
C GLU A 16 3.49 -2.55 17.15
N PHE A 17 3.15 -1.53 17.95
CA PHE A 17 1.79 -1.04 18.07
C PHE A 17 1.26 -0.44 16.75
N ALA A 18 2.07 0.39 16.07
CA ALA A 18 1.68 1.00 14.80
C ALA A 18 1.54 -0.06 13.68
N ALA A 19 2.43 -1.05 13.66
CA ALA A 19 2.37 -2.18 12.76
C ALA A 19 1.07 -2.99 12.95
N THR A 20 0.68 -3.22 14.21
CA THR A 20 -0.55 -3.92 14.57
C THR A 20 -1.80 -3.08 14.28
N SER A 21 -1.78 -1.77 14.56
CA SER A 21 -2.90 -0.88 14.29
C SER A 21 -3.18 -0.77 12.79
N PHE A 22 -2.13 -0.71 11.96
CA PHE A 22 -2.26 -0.64 10.50
C PHE A 22 -3.12 -1.78 9.91
N PHE A 23 -2.88 -3.02 10.35
CA PHE A 23 -3.60 -4.20 9.84
C PHE A 23 -4.92 -4.50 10.57
N SER A 24 -5.09 -4.03 11.80
CA SER A 24 -6.31 -4.27 12.58
C SER A 24 -7.41 -3.24 12.30
N GLU A 25 -7.05 -2.01 11.93
CA GLU A 25 -7.99 -0.91 11.75
C GLU A 25 -8.64 -0.86 10.36
N SER A 26 -9.80 -0.22 10.31
CA SER A 26 -10.47 0.10 9.06
C SER A 26 -10.10 1.51 8.62
N TRP A 27 -9.67 1.64 7.39
CA TRP A 27 -9.30 2.89 6.76
C TRP A 27 -10.35 3.33 5.74
N SER A 28 -10.58 4.63 5.62
CA SER A 28 -11.54 5.22 4.69
C SER A 28 -10.82 5.91 3.55
N VAL A 29 -11.23 5.68 2.30
CA VAL A 29 -10.67 6.39 1.15
C VAL A 29 -10.98 7.88 1.25
N GLY A 30 -9.94 8.72 1.14
CA GLY A 30 -10.07 10.18 1.12
C GLY A 30 -10.66 10.69 -0.19
N SER A 31 -11.12 11.95 -0.19
CA SER A 31 -11.65 12.61 -1.39
C SER A 31 -10.59 12.91 -2.46
N GLU A 32 -9.32 12.85 -2.10
CA GLU A 32 -8.17 13.15 -2.96
C GLU A 32 -7.72 11.94 -3.80
N ALA A 33 -8.50 10.85 -3.84
CA ALA A 33 -8.14 9.65 -4.57
C ALA A 33 -8.15 9.87 -6.09
N ASP A 34 -7.05 9.52 -6.75
CA ASP A 34 -6.89 9.66 -8.20
C ASP A 34 -6.03 8.53 -8.81
N ARG A 35 -5.57 8.73 -10.04
CA ARG A 35 -4.74 7.72 -10.76
C ARG A 35 -3.29 7.66 -10.28
N ILE A 36 -2.83 8.67 -9.53
CA ILE A 36 -1.49 8.74 -8.91
C ILE A 36 -1.52 7.93 -7.61
N GLY A 37 -2.52 8.12 -6.76
CA GLY A 37 -2.59 7.38 -5.51
C GLY A 37 -3.90 7.52 -4.74
N TYR A 38 -4.11 6.57 -3.84
CA TYR A 38 -5.26 6.54 -2.94
C TYR A 38 -4.80 6.82 -1.52
N ARG A 39 -5.27 7.94 -0.96
CA ARG A 39 -5.04 8.34 0.43
C ARG A 39 -6.10 7.72 1.33
N PHE A 40 -5.67 7.08 2.40
CA PHE A 40 -6.52 6.39 3.36
C PHE A 40 -6.50 7.14 4.70
N LYS A 41 -7.68 7.52 5.21
CA LYS A 41 -7.89 8.34 6.40
C LYS A 41 -8.64 7.58 7.50
N GLY A 42 -8.66 8.14 8.70
CA GLY A 42 -9.51 7.69 9.81
C GLY A 42 -8.97 6.55 10.67
N GLY A 43 -7.74 6.08 10.40
CA GLY A 43 -6.98 5.25 11.33
C GLY A 43 -6.12 6.09 12.28
N ARG A 44 -5.48 5.43 13.24
CA ARG A 44 -4.47 6.07 14.11
C ARG A 44 -3.22 6.42 13.32
N ALA A 45 -2.60 7.53 13.72
CA ALA A 45 -1.27 7.87 13.23
C ALA A 45 -0.28 6.74 13.57
N LEU A 46 0.46 6.30 12.57
CA LEU A 46 1.50 5.31 12.68
C LEU A 46 2.77 5.95 13.20
N THR A 47 3.38 5.35 14.21
CA THR A 47 4.64 5.82 14.78
C THR A 47 5.80 4.97 14.28
N PHE A 48 6.93 5.62 14.05
CA PHE A 48 8.17 4.98 13.63
C PHE A 48 9.13 4.85 14.81
N GLN A 49 9.94 3.80 14.82
CA GLN A 49 11.01 3.60 15.78
C GLN A 49 12.03 4.76 15.66
N PRO A 50 12.54 5.31 16.78
CA PRO A 50 13.59 6.31 16.73
C PRO A 50 14.80 5.83 15.94
N ARG A 51 15.42 6.74 15.17
CA ARG A 51 16.73 6.50 14.55
C ARG A 51 17.45 7.82 14.32
N GLU A 52 18.76 7.72 14.15
CA GLU A 52 19.50 8.75 13.43
C GLU A 52 19.15 8.68 11.95
N GLN A 53 18.82 9.83 11.35
CA GLN A 53 18.47 9.89 9.94
C GLN A 53 19.74 9.77 9.08
N PRO A 54 19.74 8.92 8.03
CA PRO A 54 20.88 8.80 7.15
C PRO A 54 21.07 10.09 6.37
N PHE A 55 22.32 10.37 6.02
CA PHE A 55 22.64 11.48 5.12
C PHE A 55 21.83 11.38 3.82
N GLY A 56 21.21 12.50 3.42
CA GLY A 56 20.37 12.57 2.22
C GLY A 56 18.88 12.25 2.45
N ALA A 57 18.47 11.85 3.66
CA ALA A 57 17.05 11.78 4.04
C ALA A 57 16.60 13.07 4.75
N GLY A 58 15.31 13.38 4.65
CA GLY A 58 14.70 14.45 5.46
C GLY A 58 14.64 14.12 6.95
N SER A 59 14.27 15.11 7.77
CA SER A 59 14.24 14.96 9.23
C SER A 59 13.06 14.12 9.75
N ASP A 60 12.00 13.95 8.95
CA ASP A 60 10.81 13.22 9.38
C ASP A 60 11.11 11.71 9.54
N PRO A 61 10.62 11.03 10.60
CA PRO A 61 10.86 9.60 10.82
C PRO A 61 10.44 8.67 9.66
N SER A 62 9.48 9.10 8.84
CA SER A 62 9.05 8.40 7.63
C SER A 62 9.94 8.66 6.41
N ASN A 63 10.89 9.60 6.48
CA ASN A 63 11.80 9.86 5.39
C ASN A 63 12.88 8.79 5.27
N ILE A 64 13.27 8.47 4.04
CA ILE A 64 14.35 7.56 3.65
C ILE A 64 15.23 8.27 2.62
N VAL A 65 16.41 7.72 2.34
CA VAL A 65 17.12 8.08 1.11
C VAL A 65 16.29 7.59 -0.07
N ASP A 66 16.21 8.40 -1.13
CA ASP A 66 15.33 8.13 -2.27
C ASP A 66 15.48 6.70 -2.80
N SER A 67 14.32 6.05 -2.99
CA SER A 67 14.23 4.68 -3.49
C SER A 67 13.16 4.60 -4.58
N CYS A 68 13.28 3.59 -5.45
CA CYS A 68 12.24 3.24 -6.39
C CYS A 68 10.97 2.79 -5.65
N TYR A 69 9.82 3.18 -6.18
CA TYR A 69 8.50 2.82 -5.67
C TYR A 69 7.84 1.79 -6.58
N PRO A 70 7.49 0.59 -6.09
CA PRO A 70 6.65 -0.32 -6.84
C PRO A 70 5.22 0.21 -6.90
N ILE A 71 4.51 -0.11 -7.98
CA ILE A 71 3.05 0.11 -8.06
C ILE A 71 2.38 -0.67 -6.93
N GLY A 72 1.46 -0.01 -6.22
CA GLY A 72 0.80 -0.55 -5.04
C GLY A 72 1.56 -0.32 -3.74
N SER A 73 2.75 0.30 -3.77
CA SER A 73 3.47 0.64 -2.54
C SER A 73 2.64 1.55 -1.63
N ILE A 74 2.81 1.35 -0.33
CA ILE A 74 2.09 2.07 0.72
C ILE A 74 3.07 2.97 1.43
N GLN A 75 2.94 4.27 1.20
CA GLN A 75 3.72 5.31 1.88
C GLN A 75 2.93 5.87 3.04
N VAL A 76 3.61 6.30 4.10
CA VAL A 76 2.95 6.96 5.23
C VAL A 76 3.72 8.20 5.67
N PRO A 77 3.67 9.30 4.89
CA PRO A 77 4.33 10.55 5.25
C PRO A 77 3.91 11.03 6.64
N ALA A 78 4.89 11.36 7.48
CA ALA A 78 4.71 11.76 8.88
C ALA A 78 3.89 10.77 9.74
N GLY A 79 3.69 9.54 9.26
CA GLY A 79 2.86 8.55 9.94
C GLY A 79 1.35 8.79 9.87
N LEU A 80 0.86 9.81 9.17
CA LEU A 80 -0.53 10.24 9.32
C LEU A 80 -1.51 9.39 8.50
N GLU A 81 -1.25 9.24 7.20
CA GLU A 81 -2.21 8.66 6.27
C GLU A 81 -1.49 7.71 5.30
N PRO A 82 -1.90 6.44 5.21
CA PRO A 82 -1.41 5.54 4.19
C PRO A 82 -1.81 6.02 2.79
N ILE A 83 -0.84 6.07 1.89
CA ILE A 83 -1.03 6.42 0.49
C ILE A 83 -0.62 5.21 -0.34
N VAL A 84 -1.58 4.59 -1.03
CA VAL A 84 -1.30 3.51 -1.97
C VAL A 84 -1.02 4.12 -3.34
N LEU A 85 0.22 4.00 -3.81
CA LEU A 85 0.61 4.49 -5.13
C LEU A 85 -0.01 3.63 -6.24
N HIS A 86 -0.55 4.29 -7.26
CA HIS A 86 -1.27 3.65 -8.36
C HIS A 86 -0.53 3.84 -9.70
N ARG A 87 -1.20 3.53 -10.82
CA ARG A 87 -0.57 3.35 -12.13
C ARG A 87 0.06 4.61 -12.74
N ASP A 88 -0.33 5.80 -12.29
CA ASP A 88 0.26 7.07 -12.74
C ASP A 88 1.19 7.68 -11.67
N ALA A 89 1.59 6.89 -10.67
CA ALA A 89 2.47 7.34 -9.59
C ALA A 89 3.89 7.69 -10.07
N VAL A 90 4.57 8.49 -9.25
CA VAL A 90 6.01 8.74 -9.40
C VAL A 90 6.80 7.44 -9.20
N SER A 91 7.91 7.31 -9.93
CA SER A 91 8.74 6.08 -9.93
C SER A 91 9.63 5.93 -8.69
N GLY A 92 9.82 6.98 -7.90
CA GLY A 92 10.64 6.95 -6.69
C GLY A 92 10.55 8.23 -5.87
N GLY A 93 11.16 8.20 -4.69
CA GLY A 93 11.26 9.32 -3.76
C GLY A 93 11.67 8.89 -2.34
N GLY A 94 11.59 9.84 -1.41
CA GLY A 94 12.15 9.72 -0.06
C GLY A 94 11.17 9.34 1.07
N TYR A 95 10.05 8.69 0.79
CA TYR A 95 9.11 8.21 1.82
C TYR A 95 9.19 6.69 2.01
N ALA A 96 9.25 6.27 3.27
CA ALA A 96 9.23 4.87 3.67
C ALA A 96 7.99 4.16 3.15
N MET A 97 8.22 3.01 2.50
CA MET A 97 7.16 2.11 2.03
C MET A 97 6.98 0.96 3.03
N ILE A 98 5.87 0.96 3.76
CA ILE A 98 5.59 -0.04 4.80
C ILE A 98 5.11 -1.38 4.22
N GLY A 99 4.77 -1.41 2.94
CA GLY A 99 4.30 -2.60 2.24
C GLY A 99 3.86 -2.28 0.82
N THR A 100 3.40 -3.32 0.12
CA THR A 100 2.90 -3.22 -1.25
C THR A 100 1.60 -4.00 -1.36
N VAL A 101 0.52 -3.33 -1.76
CA VAL A 101 -0.73 -3.99 -2.14
C VAL A 101 -0.46 -4.90 -3.34
N ILE A 102 -0.89 -6.15 -3.26
CA ILE A 102 -0.62 -7.11 -4.32
C ILE A 102 -1.32 -6.71 -5.61
N SER A 103 -0.69 -7.01 -6.76
CA SER A 103 -1.25 -6.70 -8.08
C SER A 103 -2.69 -7.20 -8.31
N ALA A 104 -3.07 -8.34 -7.71
CA ALA A 104 -4.40 -8.92 -7.84
C ALA A 104 -5.51 -8.08 -7.16
N ASP A 105 -5.16 -7.18 -6.25
CA ASP A 105 -6.09 -6.36 -5.49
C ASP A 105 -6.10 -4.87 -5.95
N LEU A 106 -5.22 -4.49 -6.88
CA LEU A 106 -5.15 -3.10 -7.38
C LEU A 106 -6.43 -2.67 -8.12
N ASP A 107 -7.08 -3.60 -8.83
CA ASP A 107 -8.35 -3.29 -9.50
C ASP A 107 -9.46 -2.98 -8.49
N LEU A 108 -9.41 -3.55 -7.29
CA LEU A 108 -10.36 -3.22 -6.22
C LEU A 108 -10.18 -1.77 -5.79
N ILE A 109 -8.92 -1.34 -5.58
CA ILE A 109 -8.59 0.05 -5.23
C ILE A 109 -9.08 1.00 -6.32
N GLY A 110 -8.81 0.70 -7.60
CA GLY A 110 -9.21 1.55 -8.72
C GLY A 110 -10.73 1.73 -8.89
N GLN A 111 -11.54 0.93 -8.18
CA GLN A 111 -13.01 1.06 -8.15
C GLN A 111 -13.52 1.72 -6.85
N MET A 112 -12.64 1.96 -5.86
CA MET A 112 -13.05 2.51 -4.58
C MET A 112 -13.48 3.97 -4.71
N GLN A 113 -14.56 4.31 -4.03
CA GLN A 113 -15.08 5.69 -3.96
C GLN A 113 -14.67 6.35 -2.65
N PRO A 114 -14.62 7.70 -2.58
CA PRO A 114 -14.44 8.41 -1.32
C PRO A 114 -15.38 7.90 -0.21
N ASN A 115 -14.86 7.85 1.01
CA ASN A 115 -15.49 7.30 2.22
C ASN A 115 -15.71 5.77 2.24
N GLN A 116 -15.41 5.04 1.16
CA GLN A 116 -15.42 3.58 1.23
C GLN A 116 -14.33 3.05 2.15
N LYS A 117 -14.65 1.99 2.88
CA LYS A 117 -13.77 1.40 3.89
C LYS A 117 -13.02 0.17 3.39
N ALA A 118 -11.72 0.14 3.65
CA ALA A 118 -10.86 -1.02 3.45
C ALA A 118 -10.06 -1.33 4.71
N ARG A 119 -9.71 -2.60 4.87
CA ARG A 119 -8.71 -3.07 5.84
C ARG A 119 -7.56 -3.71 5.07
N PHE A 120 -6.34 -3.34 5.43
CA PHE A 120 -5.15 -4.00 4.91
C PHE A 120 -4.94 -5.33 5.62
N VAL A 121 -4.48 -6.34 4.90
CA VAL A 121 -4.22 -7.68 5.45
C VAL A 121 -2.84 -8.12 5.00
N ALA A 122 -1.98 -8.44 5.96
CA ALA A 122 -0.66 -8.98 5.66
C ALA A 122 -0.79 -10.35 4.98
N VAL A 123 -0.02 -10.55 3.91
CA VAL A 123 0.14 -11.83 3.23
C VAL A 123 1.62 -12.09 2.95
N THR A 124 1.95 -13.37 2.82
CA THR A 124 3.26 -13.83 2.35
C THR A 124 3.44 -13.58 0.86
N LEU A 125 4.69 -13.65 0.40
CA LEU A 125 5.01 -13.57 -1.02
C LEU A 125 4.36 -14.73 -1.80
N GLU A 126 4.34 -15.91 -1.22
CA GLU A 126 3.76 -17.13 -1.79
C GLU A 126 2.25 -16.96 -2.01
N GLU A 127 1.53 -16.44 -1.02
CA GLU A 127 0.10 -16.13 -1.13
C GLU A 127 -0.17 -15.06 -2.19
N ALA A 128 0.69 -14.04 -2.28
CA ALA A 128 0.59 -13.00 -3.30
C ALA A 128 0.79 -13.57 -4.73
N LEU A 129 1.74 -14.50 -4.90
CA LEU A 129 2.01 -15.17 -6.17
C LEU A 129 0.85 -16.10 -6.58
N GLU A 130 0.29 -16.84 -5.63
CA GLU A 130 -0.88 -17.69 -5.90
C GLU A 130 -2.12 -16.86 -6.23
N ALA A 131 -2.33 -15.74 -5.54
CA ALA A 131 -3.39 -14.79 -5.88
C ALA A 131 -3.23 -14.24 -7.31
N ARG A 132 -2.00 -13.89 -7.72
CA ARG A 132 -1.71 -13.44 -9.09
C ARG A 132 -1.98 -14.53 -10.13
N LYS A 133 -1.62 -15.78 -9.85
CA LYS A 133 -1.89 -16.94 -10.72
C LYS A 133 -3.39 -17.18 -10.87
N SER A 134 -4.12 -17.16 -9.77
CA SER A 134 -5.58 -17.28 -9.73
C SER A 134 -6.28 -16.17 -10.52
N TYR A 135 -5.83 -14.93 -10.34
CA TYR A 135 -6.34 -13.78 -11.10
C TYR A 135 -6.12 -13.94 -12.62
N LYS A 136 -4.91 -14.32 -13.05
CA LYS A 136 -4.61 -14.60 -14.47
C LYS A 136 -5.47 -15.72 -15.04
N LYS A 137 -5.68 -16.81 -14.28
CA LYS A 137 -6.55 -17.92 -14.68
C LYS A 137 -7.99 -17.46 -14.89
N LYS A 138 -8.50 -16.60 -14.01
CA LYS A 138 -9.84 -16.00 -14.16
C LYS A 138 -9.96 -15.18 -15.43
N LEU A 139 -9.00 -14.30 -15.71
CA LEU A 139 -8.99 -13.51 -16.95
C LEU A 139 -8.94 -14.40 -18.20
N ALA A 140 -8.09 -15.44 -18.20
CA ALA A 140 -7.99 -16.38 -19.31
C ALA A 140 -9.26 -17.23 -19.50
N CYS A 141 -10.04 -17.47 -18.44
CA CYS A 141 -11.34 -18.11 -18.54
C CYS A 141 -12.38 -17.16 -19.16
N LEU A 142 -12.39 -15.89 -18.73
CA LEU A 142 -13.31 -14.87 -19.25
C LEU A 142 -13.06 -14.60 -20.74
N SER A 143 -11.81 -14.55 -21.19
CA SER A 143 -11.49 -14.33 -22.60
C SER A 143 -12.03 -15.43 -23.52
N LYS A 144 -12.23 -16.66 -23.02
CA LYS A 144 -12.84 -17.75 -23.80
C LYS A 144 -14.34 -17.59 -24.01
N LEU A 145 -15.01 -16.79 -23.17
CA LEU A 145 -16.44 -16.50 -23.30
C LEU A 145 -16.73 -15.43 -24.36
N PHE A 146 -15.71 -14.65 -24.74
CA PHE A 146 -15.78 -13.61 -25.77
C PHE A 146 -14.70 -13.86 -26.84
N PRO A 147 -14.80 -14.95 -27.61
CA PRO A 147 -13.88 -15.18 -28.72
C PRO A 147 -14.02 -14.03 -29.72
N SER A 148 -12.89 -13.38 -30.03
CA SER A 148 -12.74 -12.38 -31.10
C SER A 148 -12.95 -13.00 -32.46
#